data_AF-A0A1H9WPC1-F1
#
_entry.id   AF-A0A1H9WPC1-F1
#
_cell.length_a   1.000
_cell.length_b   1.000
_cell.length_c   1.000
_cell.angle_alpha   90.00
_cell.angle_beta   90.00
_cell.angle_gamma   90.00
#
_symmetry.space_group_name_H-M   'P 1'
#
loop_
_entity.id
_entity.type
_entity.pdbx_description
1 polymer ?
#
loop_
_entity_poly.entity_id
_entity_poly.type
_entity_poly.pdbx_seq_one_letter_code
_entity_poly.pdbx_strand_id
1 'polypeptide(L)'
;MRKILTLLLTILLLTACYSNQETIKATGKGELWKAHVTYEVTDLELYDRVGIEYTGDEELLYVTYSLVTDEGGRGGEVEPQENQTAISFGAGGGNNPPAIDAAIISLNHAYIEIKWRTKTGEYDEKINLKVN
;
A
#
# COMPACT_ATOMS: atom_id res chain seq x y z
N MET A 1 11.53 33.84 -38.49
CA MET A 1 11.19 34.21 -37.10
C MET A 1 9.89 33.59 -36.60
N ARG A 2 8.73 33.74 -37.29
CA ARG A 2 7.42 33.19 -36.85
C ARG A 2 7.41 31.66 -36.59
N LYS A 3 8.15 30.87 -37.39
CA LYS A 3 8.27 29.40 -37.22
C LYS A 3 9.11 28.96 -36.01
N ILE A 4 10.09 29.78 -35.61
CA ILE A 4 10.98 29.50 -34.46
C ILE A 4 10.22 29.77 -33.16
N LEU A 5 9.39 30.82 -33.13
CA LEU A 5 8.54 31.15 -31.98
C LEU A 5 7.51 30.05 -31.68
N THR A 6 6.87 29.49 -32.71
CA THR A 6 5.94 28.36 -32.55
C THR A 6 6.61 27.08 -32.09
N LEU A 7 7.87 26.85 -32.47
CA LEU A 7 8.64 25.67 -32.06
C LEU A 7 9.07 25.78 -30.59
N LEU A 8 9.50 26.97 -30.14
CA LEU A 8 9.82 27.24 -28.74
C LEU A 8 8.59 27.13 -27.82
N LEU A 9 7.43 27.61 -28.28
CA LEU A 9 6.18 27.52 -27.51
C LEU A 9 5.70 26.07 -27.34
N THR A 10 5.91 25.22 -28.35
CA THR A 10 5.54 23.79 -28.27
C THR A 10 6.49 22.99 -27.36
N ILE A 11 7.78 23.31 -27.35
CA ILE A 11 8.75 22.67 -26.42
C ILE A 11 8.45 23.05 -24.96
N LEU A 12 8.06 24.30 -24.68
CA LEU A 12 7.66 24.77 -23.34
C LEU A 12 6.36 24.13 -22.82
N LEU A 13 5.41 23.81 -23.72
CA LEU A 13 4.17 23.11 -23.36
C LEU A 13 4.40 21.62 -23.06
N LEU A 14 5.44 21.00 -23.66
CA LEU A 14 5.76 19.59 -23.47
C LEU A 14 6.47 19.32 -22.12
N THR A 15 7.14 20.30 -21.53
CA THR A 15 7.79 20.15 -20.22
C THR A 15 6.82 20.28 -19.04
N ALA A 16 5.58 20.72 -19.27
CA ALA A 16 4.58 20.94 -18.22
C ALA A 16 3.84 19.66 -17.78
N CYS A 17 4.14 18.50 -18.37
CA CYS A 17 3.57 17.21 -17.98
C CYS A 17 4.56 16.30 -17.24
N TYR A 18 5.46 16.88 -16.42
CA TYR A 18 6.17 16.11 -15.40
C TYR A 18 5.30 16.11 -14.14
N SER A 19 4.44 15.10 -13.97
CA SER A 19 3.89 14.80 -12.64
C SER A 19 5.03 14.23 -11.81
N ASN A 20 5.38 14.87 -10.70
CA ASN A 20 6.32 14.29 -9.75
C ASN A 20 5.62 13.11 -9.07
N GLN A 21 5.81 11.91 -9.62
CA GLN A 21 5.33 10.68 -9.00
C GLN A 21 6.45 10.13 -8.12
N GLU A 22 6.19 10.05 -6.83
CA GLU A 22 7.08 9.44 -5.85
C GLU A 22 6.48 8.14 -5.32
N THR A 23 7.33 7.17 -4.98
CA THR A 23 6.90 5.87 -4.47
C THR A 23 7.50 5.61 -3.10
N ILE A 24 6.66 5.42 -2.10
CA ILE A 24 7.03 5.10 -0.73
C ILE A 24 6.68 3.63 -0.48
N LYS A 25 7.62 2.86 0.04
CA LYS A 25 7.41 1.44 0.36
C LYS A 25 7.63 1.21 1.83
N ALA A 26 6.64 0.60 2.48
CA ALA A 26 6.75 0.13 3.83
C ALA A 26 6.61 -1.38 3.89
N THR A 27 7.39 -2.00 4.77
CA THR A 27 7.34 -3.45 5.00
C THR A 27 7.28 -3.75 6.48
N GLY A 28 6.72 -4.91 6.81
CA GLY A 28 6.69 -5.41 8.17
C GLY A 28 6.79 -6.93 8.18
N LYS A 29 7.30 -7.48 9.27
CA LYS A 29 7.40 -8.92 9.48
C LYS A 29 6.99 -9.21 10.91
N GLY A 30 6.05 -10.12 11.09
CA GLY A 30 5.79 -10.70 12.40
C GLY A 30 6.13 -12.18 12.41
N GLU A 31 5.35 -12.97 13.15
CA GLU A 31 5.68 -14.37 13.45
C GLU A 31 5.34 -15.28 12.28
N LEU A 32 4.11 -15.18 11.77
CA LEU A 32 3.60 -16.03 10.69
C LEU A 32 3.19 -15.23 9.45
N TRP A 33 3.41 -13.92 9.47
CA TRP A 33 3.02 -13.06 8.36
C TRP A 33 4.12 -12.06 7.98
N LYS A 34 4.13 -11.72 6.70
CA LYS A 34 4.84 -10.56 6.16
C LYS A 34 3.83 -9.58 5.59
N ALA A 35 4.11 -8.30 5.73
CA ALA A 35 3.29 -7.21 5.23
C ALA A 35 4.09 -6.33 4.28
N HIS A 36 3.44 -5.83 3.24
CA HIS A 36 3.98 -4.82 2.35
C HIS A 36 2.92 -3.78 1.99
N VAL A 37 3.33 -2.52 1.99
CA VAL A 37 2.52 -1.38 1.57
C VAL A 37 3.34 -0.57 0.58
N THR A 38 2.71 -0.16 -0.52
CA THR A 38 3.28 0.77 -1.49
C THR A 38 2.33 1.93 -1.66
N TYR A 39 2.82 3.15 -1.43
CA TYR A 39 2.13 4.40 -1.75
C TYR A 39 2.79 5.00 -2.99
N GLU A 40 1.99 5.37 -3.97
CA GLU A 40 2.38 6.16 -5.13
C GLU A 40 1.72 7.53 -4.98
N VAL A 41 2.53 8.55 -4.71
CA VAL A 41 2.09 9.92 -4.45
C VAL A 41 2.41 10.77 -5.66
N THR A 42 1.42 11.50 -6.15
CA THR A 42 1.58 12.55 -7.17
C THR A 42 1.15 13.88 -6.59
N ASP A 43 1.21 14.96 -7.38
CA ASP A 43 0.73 16.28 -6.94
C ASP A 43 -0.78 16.33 -6.67
N LEU A 44 -1.56 15.37 -7.20
CA LEU A 44 -3.04 15.41 -7.18
C LEU A 44 -3.66 14.17 -6.54
N GLU A 45 -2.96 13.04 -6.58
CA GLU A 45 -3.52 11.75 -6.21
C GLU A 45 -2.52 10.94 -5.38
N LEU A 46 -3.05 10.23 -4.39
CA LEU A 46 -2.38 9.12 -3.70
C LEU A 46 -3.01 7.83 -4.19
N TYR A 47 -2.18 6.84 -4.52
CA TYR A 47 -2.58 5.46 -4.74
C TYR A 47 -1.88 4.55 -3.75
N ASP A 48 -2.62 3.62 -3.15
CA ASP A 48 -2.06 2.64 -2.23
C ASP A 48 -2.30 1.20 -2.70
N ARG A 49 -1.34 0.34 -2.39
CA ARG A 49 -1.43 -1.11 -2.53
C ARG A 49 -0.91 -1.77 -1.28
N VAL A 50 -1.72 -2.67 -0.71
CA VAL A 50 -1.39 -3.39 0.53
C VAL A 50 -1.53 -4.88 0.28
N GLY A 51 -0.58 -5.65 0.79
CA GLY A 51 -0.67 -7.09 0.78
C GLY A 51 0.03 -7.73 1.97
N ILE A 52 -0.43 -8.94 2.28
CA ILE A 52 0.12 -9.81 3.32
C ILE A 52 0.44 -11.18 2.73
N GLU A 53 1.46 -11.83 3.28
CA GLU A 53 1.91 -13.17 2.90
C GLU A 53 2.03 -14.04 4.15
N TYR A 54 1.29 -15.14 4.20
CA TYR A 54 1.37 -16.13 5.25
C TYR A 54 2.61 -17.01 5.09
N THR A 55 3.33 -17.25 6.18
CA THR A 55 4.53 -18.07 6.23
C THR A 55 4.42 -19.29 7.13
N GLY A 56 3.22 -19.56 7.67
CA GLY A 56 2.95 -20.81 8.38
C GLY A 56 2.74 -21.98 7.44
N ASP A 57 2.68 -23.17 8.03
CA ASP A 57 2.52 -24.46 7.33
C ASP A 57 1.06 -24.95 7.28
N GLU A 58 0.16 -24.29 8.00
CA GLU A 58 -1.24 -24.66 8.04
C GLU A 58 -2.07 -24.07 6.88
N GLU A 59 -3.10 -24.81 6.46
CA GLU A 59 -4.06 -24.31 5.48
C GLU A 59 -4.93 -23.20 6.10
N LEU A 60 -4.94 -22.04 5.45
CA LEU A 60 -5.80 -20.91 5.83
C LEU A 60 -7.24 -21.18 5.38
N LEU A 61 -8.17 -21.14 6.33
CA LEU A 61 -9.60 -21.29 6.05
C LEU A 61 -10.31 -19.95 5.92
N TYR A 62 -9.85 -18.95 6.67
CA TYR A 62 -10.45 -17.62 6.70
C TYR A 62 -9.45 -16.61 7.27
N VAL A 63 -9.42 -15.40 6.70
CA VAL A 63 -8.53 -14.32 7.11
C VAL A 63 -9.29 -13.00 7.11
N THR A 64 -9.21 -12.27 8.22
CA THR A 64 -9.56 -10.85 8.31
C THR A 64 -8.29 -10.04 8.45
N TYR A 65 -8.28 -8.88 7.83
CA TYR A 65 -7.10 -8.03 7.81
C TYR A 65 -7.49 -6.55 7.85
N SER A 66 -6.64 -5.72 8.44
CA SER A 66 -6.84 -4.27 8.50
C SER A 66 -5.51 -3.54 8.54
N LEU A 67 -5.29 -2.61 7.61
CA LEU A 67 -4.23 -1.62 7.68
C LEU A 67 -4.76 -0.48 8.54
N VAL A 68 -4.10 -0.23 9.66
CA VAL A 68 -4.44 0.86 10.59
C VAL A 68 -3.40 1.96 10.46
N THR A 69 -3.88 3.18 10.18
CA THR A 69 -3.08 4.41 10.06
C THR A 69 -3.69 5.50 10.96
N ASP A 70 -2.97 6.61 11.12
CA ASP A 70 -3.47 7.78 11.87
C ASP A 70 -4.74 8.39 11.25
N GLU A 71 -4.97 8.19 9.95
CA GLU A 71 -6.11 8.74 9.20
C GLU A 71 -7.33 7.80 9.18
N GLY A 72 -7.18 6.58 9.71
CA GLY A 72 -8.21 5.55 9.71
C GLY A 72 -7.70 4.19 9.27
N GLY A 73 -8.64 3.25 9.14
CA GLY A 73 -8.35 1.86 8.81
C GLY A 73 -8.98 1.41 7.49
N ARG A 74 -8.24 0.61 6.72
CA ARG A 74 -8.76 -0.12 5.56
C ARG A 74 -8.63 -1.61 5.84
N GLY A 75 -9.75 -2.32 5.87
CA GLY A 75 -9.77 -3.75 6.11
C GLY A 75 -10.69 -4.52 5.19
N GLY A 76 -10.63 -5.84 5.32
CA GLY A 76 -11.42 -6.78 4.56
C GLY A 76 -11.31 -8.18 5.14
N GLU A 77 -12.00 -9.11 4.48
CA GLU A 77 -12.01 -10.52 4.83
C GLU A 77 -11.95 -11.37 3.56
N VAL A 78 -11.40 -12.57 3.69
CA VAL A 78 -11.29 -13.53 2.59
C VAL A 78 -11.29 -14.97 3.11
N GLU A 79 -11.89 -15.87 2.36
CA GLU A 79 -11.68 -17.32 2.47
C GLU A 79 -10.64 -17.71 1.40
N PRO A 80 -9.37 -17.95 1.77
CA PRO A 80 -8.32 -18.23 0.80
C PRO A 80 -8.59 -19.53 0.03
N GLN A 81 -8.15 -19.58 -1.23
CA GLN A 81 -8.13 -20.82 -1.99
C GLN A 81 -7.09 -21.79 -1.40
N GLU A 82 -7.19 -23.08 -1.76
CA GLU A 82 -6.21 -24.09 -1.32
C GLU A 82 -4.78 -23.64 -1.68
N ASN A 83 -3.88 -23.63 -0.69
CA ASN A 83 -2.49 -23.16 -0.79
C ASN A 83 -2.31 -21.67 -1.11
N GLN A 84 -3.36 -20.85 -1.05
CA GLN A 84 -3.22 -19.39 -1.19
C GLN A 84 -2.64 -18.79 0.09
N THR A 85 -1.40 -18.31 0.02
CA THR A 85 -0.71 -17.66 1.14
C THR A 85 -0.64 -16.14 1.00
N ALA A 86 -0.75 -15.60 -0.23
CA ALA A 86 -0.71 -14.18 -0.50
C ALA A 86 -2.12 -13.58 -0.63
N ILE A 87 -2.37 -12.50 0.10
CA ILE A 87 -3.66 -11.78 0.13
C ILE A 87 -3.40 -10.31 -0.17
N SER A 88 -4.14 -9.78 -1.14
CA SER A 88 -4.12 -8.36 -1.51
C SER A 88 -5.36 -7.67 -0.96
N PHE A 89 -5.20 -6.46 -0.44
CA PHE A 89 -6.32 -5.63 0.02
C PHE A 89 -6.96 -4.88 -1.16
N GLY A 90 -6.38 -5.01 -2.36
CA GLY A 90 -6.71 -4.23 -3.55
C GLY A 90 -5.94 -2.91 -3.63
N ALA A 91 -6.23 -2.15 -4.67
CA ALA A 91 -5.75 -0.77 -4.81
C ALA A 91 -6.71 0.19 -4.11
N GLY A 92 -6.19 1.24 -3.50
CA GLY A 92 -6.95 2.36 -2.96
C GLY A 92 -6.42 3.67 -3.54
N GLY A 93 -7.15 4.76 -3.29
CA GLY A 93 -6.65 6.07 -3.67
C GLY A 93 -7.50 7.23 -3.16
N GLY A 94 -6.93 8.43 -3.26
CA GLY A 94 -7.55 9.68 -2.82
C GLY A 94 -7.00 10.90 -3.55
N ASN A 95 -7.83 11.94 -3.69
CA ASN A 95 -7.55 13.12 -4.52
C ASN A 95 -6.93 14.30 -3.73
N ASN A 96 -6.40 14.04 -2.53
CA ASN A 96 -5.71 15.01 -1.69
C ASN A 96 -4.51 14.32 -1.04
N PRO A 97 -3.46 14.04 -1.81
CA PRO A 97 -2.30 13.34 -1.29
C PRO A 97 -1.63 14.15 -0.18
N PRO A 98 -1.16 13.50 0.89
CA PRO A 98 -0.30 14.15 1.87
C PRO A 98 1.05 14.48 1.25
N ALA A 99 1.77 15.42 1.86
CA ALA A 99 3.19 15.60 1.57
C ALA A 99 3.97 14.30 1.84
N ILE A 100 5.03 14.05 1.07
CA ILE A 100 5.83 12.82 1.14
C ILE A 100 6.33 12.53 2.55
N ASP A 101 6.89 13.52 3.23
CA ASP A 101 7.36 13.37 4.62
C ASP A 101 6.24 12.95 5.56
N ALA A 102 5.02 13.48 5.38
CA ALA A 102 3.85 13.12 6.17
C ALA A 102 3.39 11.68 5.87
N ALA A 103 3.40 11.26 4.61
CA ALA A 103 3.13 9.88 4.22
C ALA A 103 4.14 8.89 4.82
N ILE A 104 5.43 9.25 4.83
CA ILE A 104 6.50 8.44 5.44
C ILE A 104 6.29 8.32 6.95
N ILE A 105 5.95 9.42 7.64
CA ILE A 105 5.68 9.40 9.09
C ILE A 105 4.47 8.51 9.38
N SER A 106 3.36 8.71 8.66
CA SER A 106 2.13 7.92 8.81
C SER A 106 2.40 6.43 8.62
N LEU A 107 3.11 6.04 7.55
CA LEU A 107 3.46 4.64 7.29
C LEU A 107 4.40 4.01 8.34
N ASN A 108 5.26 4.80 8.98
CA ASN A 108 6.11 4.30 10.08
C ASN A 108 5.36 4.11 11.40
N HIS A 109 4.20 4.74 11.57
CA HIS A 109 3.30 4.52 12.72
C HIS A 109 2.19 3.51 12.40
N ALA A 110 1.99 3.20 11.12
CA ALA A 110 0.98 2.26 10.67
C ALA A 110 1.33 0.81 11.04
N TYR A 111 0.29 -0.01 11.12
CA TYR A 111 0.42 -1.43 11.36
C TYR A 111 -0.70 -2.21 10.68
N ILE A 112 -0.49 -3.49 10.44
CA ILE A 112 -1.52 -4.41 9.95
C ILE A 112 -1.98 -5.31 11.10
N GLU A 113 -3.27 -5.37 11.34
CA GLU A 113 -3.91 -6.40 12.17
C GLU A 113 -4.40 -7.53 11.27
N ILE A 114 -4.11 -8.77 11.65
CA ILE A 114 -4.53 -9.97 10.94
C ILE A 114 -5.15 -10.91 11.95
N LYS A 115 -6.32 -11.46 11.64
CA LYS A 115 -6.88 -12.61 12.36
C LYS A 115 -7.19 -13.70 11.36
N TRP A 116 -6.78 -14.92 11.65
CA TRP A 116 -7.00 -16.04 10.74
C TRP A 116 -7.42 -17.30 11.47
N ARG A 117 -8.05 -18.19 10.71
CA ARG A 117 -8.48 -19.51 11.16
C ARG A 117 -7.85 -20.58 10.30
N THR A 118 -7.38 -21.63 10.96
CA THR A 118 -6.88 -22.87 10.34
C THR A 118 -7.73 -24.05 10.82
N LYS A 119 -7.31 -25.28 10.53
CA LYS A 119 -7.96 -26.49 11.05
C LYS A 119 -7.69 -26.71 12.55
N THR A 120 -6.63 -26.12 13.10
CA THR A 120 -6.19 -26.32 14.49
C THR A 120 -6.68 -25.22 15.43
N GLY A 121 -6.99 -24.02 14.92
CA GLY A 121 -7.48 -22.93 15.77
C GLY A 121 -7.72 -21.60 15.06
N GLU A 122 -7.96 -20.57 15.88
CA GLU A 122 -8.06 -19.17 15.51
C GLU A 122 -6.92 -18.39 16.16
N TYR A 123 -6.37 -17.43 15.42
CA TYR A 123 -5.15 -16.71 15.77
C TYR A 123 -5.26 -15.23 15.39
N ASP A 124 -4.43 -14.40 16.01
CA ASP A 124 -4.28 -13.00 15.67
C ASP A 124 -2.82 -12.55 15.73
N GLU A 125 -2.46 -11.57 14.89
CA GLU A 125 -1.13 -11.00 14.82
C GLU A 125 -1.22 -9.51 14.44
N LYS A 126 -0.30 -8.72 15.00
CA LYS A 126 -0.11 -7.31 14.63
C LYS A 126 1.30 -7.10 14.09
N ILE A 127 1.39 -6.55 12.88
CA ILE A 127 2.65 -6.25 12.21
C ILE A 127 2.83 -4.75 12.09
N ASN A 128 3.82 -4.20 12.79
CA ASN A 128 4.21 -2.80 12.60
C ASN A 128 4.93 -2.64 11.25
N LEU A 129 4.61 -1.56 10.54
CA LEU A 129 5.22 -1.23 9.26
C LEU A 129 6.42 -0.30 9.47
N LYS A 130 7.37 -0.40 8.55
CA LYS A 130 8.53 0.48 8.49
C LYS A 130 8.84 0.84 7.05
N VAL A 131 9.00 2.12 6.79
CA VAL A 131 9.43 2.64 5.47
C VAL A 131 10.90 2.28 5.23
N ASN A 132 11.22 1.87 4.01
CA ASN A 132 12.57 1.48 3.58
C ASN A 132 13.34 2.65 2.95
#